data_AF-A0A6M3JNH7-F1
#
_entry.id   AF-A0A6M3JNH7-F1
#
_cell.length_a   1.000
_cell.length_b   1.000
_cell.length_c   1.000
_cell.angle_alpha   90.00
_cell.angle_beta   90.00
_cell.angle_gamma   90.00
#
_symmetry.space_group_name_H-M   'P 1'
#
loop_
_entity.id
_entity.type
_entity.pdbx_description
1 polymer ?
#
loop_
_entity_poly.entity_id
_entity_poly.type
_entity_poly.pdbx_seq_one_letter_code
_entity_poly.pdbx_strand_id
1 'polypeptide(L)'
;MRKPTLATLKKFARENHANLLIKVAGEFDGMTDGMEWNSNAEFSPIRQSDVDSRHTLGIAGCWLVLQSRDHIKPYESDTLKGFSVSNSCASFTLAVKKEAP
;
A
#
# COMPACT_ATOMS: atom_id res chain seq x y z
N MET A 1 -7.62 -1.85 19.71
CA MET A 1 -6.93 -2.51 18.58
C MET A 1 -5.43 -2.35 18.74
N ARG A 2 -4.61 -3.38 18.45
CA ARG A 2 -3.15 -3.25 18.42
C ARG A 2 -2.73 -2.50 17.14
N LYS A 3 -1.72 -1.63 17.25
CA LYS A 3 -1.18 -0.90 16.10
C LYS A 3 -0.67 -1.91 15.05
N PRO A 4 -1.12 -1.84 13.79
CA PRO A 4 -0.60 -2.71 12.74
C PRO A 4 0.91 -2.57 12.60
N THR A 5 1.59 -3.68 12.33
CA THR A 5 3.05 -3.72 12.14
C THR A 5 3.39 -3.98 10.69
N LEU A 6 4.65 -3.74 10.32
CA LEU A 6 5.16 -4.12 8.99
C LEU A 6 5.01 -5.64 8.75
N ALA A 7 5.18 -6.48 9.78
CA ALA A 7 4.96 -7.91 9.66
C ALA A 7 3.50 -8.25 9.34
N THR A 8 2.55 -7.55 9.95
CA THR A 8 1.11 -7.68 9.66
C THR A 8 0.81 -7.30 8.21
N LEU A 9 1.36 -6.18 7.74
CA LEU A 9 1.20 -5.73 6.34
C LEU A 9 1.77 -6.74 5.35
N LYS A 10 3.00 -7.22 5.58
CA LYS A 10 3.66 -8.24 4.74
C LYS A 10 2.86 -9.53 4.66
N LYS A 11 2.38 -10.00 5.81
CA LYS A 11 1.53 -11.19 5.90
C LYS A 11 0.24 -10.99 5.09
N PHE A 12 -0.43 -9.86 5.28
CA PHE A 12 -1.65 -9.52 4.54
C PHE A 12 -1.43 -9.50 3.03
N ALA A 13 -0.39 -8.81 2.54
CA ALA A 13 -0.10 -8.74 1.11
C ALA A 13 0.18 -10.13 0.51
N ARG A 14 0.93 -10.98 1.22
CA ARG A 14 1.25 -12.34 0.78
C ARG A 14 0.01 -13.25 0.73
N GLU A 15 -0.83 -13.22 1.75
CA GLU A 15 -2.02 -14.08 1.85
C GLU A 15 -3.12 -13.70 0.86
N ASN A 16 -3.13 -12.44 0.43
CA ASN A 16 -4.18 -11.89 -0.42
C ASN A 16 -3.71 -11.57 -1.84
N HIS A 17 -2.47 -11.92 -2.20
CA HIS A 17 -1.79 -11.47 -3.42
C HIS A 17 -2.64 -11.62 -4.69
N ALA A 18 -3.36 -12.73 -4.85
CA ALA A 18 -4.19 -12.99 -6.03
C ALA A 18 -5.37 -12.02 -6.21
N ASN A 19 -5.90 -11.45 -5.13
CA ASN A 19 -7.08 -10.58 -5.13
C ASN A 19 -6.76 -9.17 -4.58
N LEU A 20 -5.48 -8.85 -4.45
CA LEU A 20 -5.04 -7.61 -3.82
C LEU A 20 -5.25 -6.43 -4.78
N LEU A 21 -5.81 -5.36 -4.23
CA LEU A 21 -5.96 -4.07 -4.90
C LEU A 21 -5.00 -3.06 -4.26
N ILE A 22 -4.50 -2.14 -5.07
CA ILE A 22 -3.70 -1.01 -4.63
C ILE A 22 -4.33 0.30 -5.10
N LYS A 23 -4.31 1.31 -4.24
CA LYS A 23 -4.56 2.72 -4.55
C LYS A 23 -3.33 3.53 -4.17
N VAL A 24 -2.64 4.12 -5.15
CA VAL A 24 -1.45 4.95 -4.94
C VAL A 24 -1.89 6.42 -4.92
N ALA A 25 -1.95 7.00 -3.72
CA ALA A 25 -2.40 8.38 -3.52
C ALA A 25 -1.25 9.39 -3.64
N GLY A 26 0.00 8.95 -3.46
CA GLY A 26 1.15 9.77 -3.76
C GLY A 26 2.43 8.96 -3.88
N GLU A 27 3.33 9.43 -4.71
CA GLU A 27 4.60 8.79 -5.02
C GLU A 27 5.68 9.82 -5.33
N PHE A 28 6.94 9.40 -5.25
CA PHE A 28 8.08 10.17 -5.71
C PHE A 28 8.29 9.91 -7.20
N ASP A 29 8.18 10.95 -8.03
CA ASP A 29 8.32 10.84 -9.49
C ASP A 29 9.71 11.22 -10.01
N GLY A 30 10.59 11.73 -9.13
CA GLY A 30 11.93 12.19 -9.48
C GLY A 30 11.98 13.53 -10.23
N MET A 31 10.83 14.15 -10.49
CA MET A 31 10.69 15.42 -11.19
C MET A 31 10.42 16.57 -10.21
N THR A 32 9.64 16.30 -9.17
CA THR A 32 9.40 17.24 -8.07
C THR A 32 10.22 16.86 -6.83
N ASP A 33 10.72 17.86 -6.10
CA ASP A 33 11.33 17.65 -4.78
C ASP A 33 10.24 17.32 -3.75
N GLY A 34 9.98 16.02 -3.59
CA GLY A 34 9.01 15.49 -2.65
C GLY A 34 8.05 14.50 -3.27
N MET A 35 7.00 14.17 -2.51
CA MET A 35 5.91 13.31 -2.99
C MET A 35 4.89 14.14 -3.76
N GLU A 36 4.54 13.69 -4.96
CA GLU A 36 3.42 14.21 -5.73
C GLU A 36 2.14 13.49 -5.35
N TRP A 37 1.05 14.24 -5.18
CA TRP A 37 -0.25 13.69 -4.80
C TRP A 37 -1.14 13.47 -6.02
N ASN A 38 -1.72 12.28 -6.12
CA ASN A 38 -2.76 11.96 -7.07
C ASN A 38 -4.14 12.00 -6.38
N SER A 39 -4.84 13.13 -6.50
CA SER A 39 -6.19 13.32 -5.94
C SER A 39 -7.24 12.40 -6.58
N ASN A 40 -7.00 11.94 -7.81
CA ASN A 40 -7.88 11.04 -8.57
C ASN A 40 -7.44 9.57 -8.46
N ALA A 41 -6.63 9.23 -7.46
CA ALA A 41 -6.16 7.86 -7.28
C ALA A 41 -7.33 6.89 -7.04
N GLU A 42 -7.38 5.84 -7.84
CA GLU A 42 -8.38 4.77 -7.76
C GLU A 42 -7.73 3.43 -7.37
N PHE A 43 -8.56 2.48 -6.94
CA PHE A 43 -8.09 1.12 -6.70
C PHE A 43 -7.93 0.38 -8.02
N SER A 44 -6.81 -0.32 -8.18
CA SER A 44 -6.53 -1.19 -9.31
C SER A 44 -5.93 -2.52 -8.84
N PRO A 45 -6.05 -3.61 -9.61
CA PRO A 45 -5.34 -4.85 -9.32
C PRO A 45 -3.83 -4.62 -9.21
N ILE A 46 -3.18 -5.28 -8.26
CA ILE A 46 -1.73 -5.18 -8.13
C ILE A 46 -1.01 -5.65 -9.39
N ARG A 47 0.14 -5.03 -9.67
CA ARG A 47 1.10 -5.48 -10.67
C ARG A 47 2.41 -5.84 -9.98
N GLN A 48 3.16 -6.76 -10.56
CA GLN A 48 4.49 -7.07 -10.07
C GLN A 48 5.39 -5.84 -10.24
N SER A 49 6.20 -5.54 -9.23
CA SER A 49 7.23 -4.51 -9.30
C SER A 49 8.37 -4.96 -10.22
N ASP A 50 8.79 -4.11 -11.15
CA ASP A 50 9.98 -4.33 -11.98
C ASP A 50 11.28 -4.19 -11.16
N VAL A 51 11.18 -3.56 -9.99
CA VAL A 51 12.28 -3.42 -9.03
C VAL A 51 12.20 -4.55 -8.02
N ASP A 52 13.19 -5.44 -8.01
CA ASP A 52 13.39 -6.42 -6.94
C ASP A 52 13.96 -5.71 -5.71
N SER A 53 13.07 -5.32 -4.81
CA SER A 53 13.44 -4.54 -3.64
C SER A 53 12.52 -4.88 -2.46
N ARG A 54 13.14 -5.02 -1.28
CA ARG A 54 12.41 -5.18 -0.01
C ARG A 54 11.47 -4.01 0.33
N HIS A 55 11.60 -2.90 -0.38
CA HIS A 55 10.79 -1.69 -0.21
C HIS A 55 9.43 -1.78 -0.90
N THR A 56 9.26 -2.64 -1.91
CA THR A 56 8.04 -2.67 -2.75
C THR A 56 7.05 -3.78 -2.38
N LEU A 57 7.44 -4.71 -1.49
CA LEU A 57 6.71 -5.97 -1.27
C LEU A 57 6.51 -6.79 -2.56
N GLY A 58 7.28 -6.51 -3.63
CA GLY A 58 7.08 -7.09 -4.96
C GLY A 58 5.91 -6.48 -5.73
N ILE A 59 5.30 -5.40 -5.24
CA ILE A 59 4.10 -4.77 -5.82
C ILE A 59 4.46 -3.37 -6.36
N ALA A 60 4.12 -3.10 -7.62
CA ALA A 60 4.30 -1.78 -8.22
C ALA A 60 3.43 -0.72 -7.50
N GLY A 61 3.99 0.47 -7.25
CA GLY A 61 3.32 1.55 -6.51
C GLY A 61 3.42 1.46 -4.99
N CYS A 62 3.95 0.36 -4.46
CA CYS A 62 4.31 0.27 -3.04
C CYS A 62 5.74 0.79 -2.83
N TRP A 63 5.90 1.68 -1.85
CA TRP A 63 7.23 2.04 -1.35
C TRP A 63 7.23 2.19 0.16
N LEU A 64 7.98 1.32 0.83
CA LEU A 64 8.18 1.33 2.27
C LEU A 64 9.55 1.91 2.58
N VAL A 65 9.66 2.82 3.55
CA VAL A 65 10.96 3.33 4.01
C VAL A 65 11.61 2.43 5.06
N LEU A 66 10.85 1.48 5.62
CA LEU A 66 11.28 0.53 6.65
C LEU A 66 11.70 1.24 7.95
N GLN A 67 12.41 0.52 8.82
CA GLN A 67 12.96 1.03 10.09
C GLN A 67 11.91 1.74 10.99
N SER A 68 10.67 1.25 10.97
CA SER A 68 9.54 1.79 11.74
C SER A 68 9.16 3.23 11.40
N ARG A 69 9.51 3.71 10.20
CA ARG A 69 9.13 5.04 9.69
C ARG A 69 7.90 5.01 8.77
N ASP A 70 7.33 3.83 8.54
CA ASP A 70 6.07 3.67 7.80
C ASP A 70 4.87 3.83 8.73
N HIS A 71 4.00 4.79 8.42
CA HIS A 71 2.74 4.99 9.14
C HIS A 71 1.68 4.05 8.56
N ILE A 72 1.51 2.90 9.21
CA ILE A 72 0.53 1.88 8.81
C ILE A 72 -0.75 2.04 9.65
N LYS A 73 -1.89 2.16 8.98
CA LYS A 73 -3.22 2.27 9.58
C LYS A 73 -4.16 1.22 8.97
N PRO A 74 -5.11 0.65 9.73
CA PRO A 74 -6.19 -0.14 9.14
C PRO A 74 -6.97 0.71 8.14
N TYR A 75 -7.41 0.10 7.05
CA TYR A 75 -8.31 0.69 6.08
C TYR A 75 -9.56 -0.17 5.98
N GLU A 76 -10.72 0.47 6.06
CA GLU A 76 -12.00 -0.19 5.93
C GLU A 76 -13.01 0.76 5.26
N SER A 77 -13.77 0.21 4.33
CA SER A 77 -14.90 0.86 3.67
C SER A 77 -16.07 -0.12 3.61
N ASP A 78 -17.18 0.24 2.98
CA ASP A 78 -18.34 -0.64 2.84
C ASP A 78 -18.00 -1.95 2.11
N THR A 79 -17.11 -1.89 1.11
CA THR A 79 -16.81 -3.03 0.22
C THR A 79 -15.38 -3.55 0.32
N LEU A 80 -14.46 -2.79 0.93
CA LEU A 80 -13.03 -3.13 0.99
C LEU A 80 -12.49 -3.13 2.42
N LYS A 81 -11.49 -3.98 2.68
CA LYS A 81 -10.70 -3.99 3.92
C LYS A 81 -9.21 -4.17 3.64
N GLY A 82 -8.35 -3.57 4.46
CA GLY A 82 -6.90 -3.71 4.35
C GLY A 82 -6.11 -2.71 5.18
N PHE A 83 -5.07 -2.12 4.59
CA PHE A 83 -4.15 -1.19 5.25
C PHE A 83 -3.79 -0.01 4.37
N SER A 84 -3.80 1.18 4.96
CA SER A 84 -3.22 2.39 4.39
C SER A 84 -1.83 2.60 4.95
N VAL A 85 -0.89 2.96 4.09
CA VAL A 85 0.51 3.19 4.39
C VAL A 85 0.90 4.57 3.88
N SER A 86 1.63 5.32 4.71
CA SER A 86 2.20 6.61 4.31
C SER A 86 3.59 6.78 4.91
N ASN A 87 4.50 7.37 4.14
CA ASN A 87 5.82 7.81 4.58
C ASN A 87 6.22 9.04 3.73
N SER A 88 7.49 9.46 3.80
CA SER A 88 7.98 10.63 3.07
C SER A 88 8.06 10.45 1.55
N CYS A 89 8.00 9.21 1.06
CA CYS A 89 8.27 8.86 -0.35
C CYS A 89 7.05 8.28 -1.06
N ALA A 90 6.10 7.69 -0.34
CA ALA A 90 4.84 7.23 -0.92
C ALA A 90 3.67 7.24 0.08
N SER A 91 2.47 7.33 -0.47
CA SER A 91 1.22 7.08 0.20
C SER A 91 0.37 6.13 -0.64
N PHE A 92 0.06 4.95 -0.10
CA PHE A 92 -0.72 3.93 -0.81
C PHE A 92 -1.64 3.17 0.13
N THR A 93 -2.64 2.52 -0.43
CA THR A 93 -3.58 1.65 0.30
C THR A 93 -3.64 0.30 -0.38
N LEU A 94 -3.43 -0.76 0.40
CA LEU A 94 -3.63 -2.15 -0.02
C LEU A 94 -4.94 -2.65 0.56
N ALA A 95 -5.81 -3.22 -0.28
CA ALA A 95 -7.10 -3.73 0.17
C ALA A 95 -7.57 -4.94 -0.62
N VAL A 96 -8.48 -5.71 -0.03
CA VAL A 96 -9.26 -6.75 -0.69
C VAL A 96 -10.74 -6.45 -0.56
N LYS A 97 -11.55 -7.03 -1.45
CA LYS A 97 -13.01 -7.05 -1.28
C LYS A 97 -13.37 -7.75 0.03
N LYS A 98 -14.32 -7.16 0.77
CA LYS A 98 -14.98 -7.86 1.86
C LYS A 98 -15.78 -9.00 1.25
N GLU A 99 -15.65 -10.20 1.82
CA GLU A 99 -16.63 -11.26 1.55
C GLU A 99 -18.00 -10.73 1.98
N ALA A 100 -19.00 -10.92 1.12
CA ALA A 100 -20.39 -10.65 1.50
C ALA A 100 -20.71 -11.51 2.75
N PRO A 101 -21.46 -10.96 3.71
CA PRO A 101 -21.86 -11.70 4.91
C PRO A 101 -22.67 -12.95 4.57
#